data_AF-A0A8T7LK24-F1
#
_entry.id   AF-A0A8T7LK24-F1
#
_cell.length_a   1.000
_cell.length_b   1.000
_cell.length_c   1.000
_cell.angle_alpha   90.00
_cell.angle_beta   90.00
_cell.angle_gamma   90.00
#
_symmetry.space_group_name_H-M   'P 1'
#
loop_
_entity.id
_entity.type
_entity.pdbx_description
1 polymer ?
#
loop_
_entity_poly.entity_id
_entity_poly.type
_entity_poly.pdbx_seq_one_letter_code
_entity_poly.pdbx_strand_id
1 'polypeptide(L)'
;MVATLLHALAPLFDAIIRAGGRPLLVGGAVRDVLLGLAPADVDVEVYGIDGNTLTAALALFGRIDAVGRSFGVLKLRLNGYNVDVALPQRRHPLPGGKPGALPDVDPGLEPRDALARRDFTLNALAMTPSGELLDFFGGREDLQARTLRHTSAAFGDDPLRVLRAMQLAARFDLRLAPETASLCRTLLPVAGSIAPDRIWREWQKWALLGTRPSAGLRALDDSSWLTLYPELALLQGCLQHAHFHPEGDVWTHTLHVCDGAARLADRDELDARERVVLLFAALCHDLGKPATTVVEVDGTVRSPGHAQEGVPLAQSFLARIRAPHWLEQPVASLVREHLAHLSAPPTPRTVRRLAARLVPATLVQWERLLEADASGRPPLPPERPGRAFLAVAEAEGTATRQPPPLVYGRDLIAVGIKPGPRLGALLRRAYEAQLDGAFTTVEDGVAWVMRQDMHAE
;
A
#
# COMPACT_ATOMS: atom_id res chain seq x y z
N MET A 1 -1.87 28.74 -1.55
CA MET A 1 -2.43 27.48 -1.03
C MET A 1 -3.42 27.74 0.10
N VAL A 2 -3.00 28.19 1.29
CA VAL A 2 -3.93 28.59 2.38
C VAL A 2 -5.00 29.57 1.89
N ALA A 3 -4.58 30.73 1.35
CA ALA A 3 -5.51 31.74 0.86
C ALA A 3 -6.45 31.21 -0.24
N THR A 4 -5.95 30.34 -1.12
CA THR A 4 -6.74 29.71 -2.19
C THR A 4 -7.83 28.82 -1.63
N LEU A 5 -7.51 27.97 -0.65
CA LEU A 5 -8.48 27.08 0.00
C LEU A 5 -9.52 27.90 0.78
N LEU A 6 -9.08 28.86 1.58
CA LEU A 6 -9.99 29.70 2.36
C LEU A 6 -10.92 30.51 1.46
N HIS A 7 -10.42 31.04 0.34
CA HIS A 7 -11.25 31.71 -0.65
C HIS A 7 -12.29 30.77 -1.28
N ALA A 8 -11.90 29.53 -1.61
CA ALA A 8 -12.82 28.52 -2.13
C ALA A 8 -13.90 28.13 -1.12
N LEU A 9 -13.61 28.16 0.18
CA LEU A 9 -14.54 27.83 1.27
C LEU A 9 -15.31 29.04 1.82
N ALA A 10 -14.96 30.27 1.41
CA ALA A 10 -15.57 31.49 1.95
C ALA A 10 -17.10 31.50 1.89
N PRO A 11 -17.77 31.09 0.79
CA PRO A 11 -19.24 31.06 0.75
C PRO A 11 -19.85 30.17 1.83
N LEU A 12 -19.23 29.02 2.11
CA LEU A 12 -19.64 28.08 3.14
C LEU A 12 -19.45 28.68 4.53
N PHE A 13 -18.28 29.25 4.80
CA PHE A 13 -17.98 29.88 6.08
C PHE A 13 -18.94 31.03 6.36
N ASP A 14 -19.20 31.89 5.38
CA ASP A 14 -20.12 33.01 5.52
C ASP A 14 -21.54 32.56 5.84
N ALA A 15 -22.01 31.47 5.23
CA ALA A 15 -23.33 30.92 5.51
C ALA A 15 -23.44 30.38 6.93
N ILE A 16 -22.41 29.67 7.40
CA ILE A 16 -22.34 29.15 8.77
C ILE A 16 -22.29 30.30 9.79
N ILE A 17 -21.48 31.33 9.54
CA ILE A 17 -21.34 32.51 10.42
C ILE A 17 -22.65 33.27 10.50
N ARG A 18 -23.34 33.51 9.37
CA ARG A 18 -24.67 34.15 9.36
C ARG A 18 -25.72 33.37 10.15
N ALA A 19 -25.60 32.05 10.21
CA ALA A 19 -26.47 31.17 10.99
C ALA A 19 -26.10 31.11 12.48
N GLY A 20 -25.06 31.84 12.93
CA GLY A 20 -24.60 31.87 14.31
C GLY A 20 -23.55 30.82 14.67
N GLY A 21 -23.08 30.03 13.69
CA GLY A 21 -22.03 29.04 13.88
C GLY A 21 -20.61 29.61 13.75
N ARG A 22 -19.63 28.90 14.30
CA ARG A 22 -18.20 29.20 14.18
C ARG A 22 -17.51 28.05 13.42
N PRO A 23 -17.24 28.19 12.12
CA PRO A 23 -16.59 27.15 11.33
C PRO A 23 -15.08 27.16 11.54
N LEU A 24 -14.49 25.98 11.70
CA LEU A 24 -13.05 25.77 11.71
C LEU A 24 -12.69 24.73 10.65
N LEU A 25 -11.73 25.05 9.79
CA LEU A 25 -11.07 24.06 8.96
C LEU A 25 -10.19 23.19 9.88
N VAL A 26 -10.30 21.87 9.83
CA VAL A 26 -9.61 21.00 10.79
C VAL A 26 -8.87 19.84 10.11
N GLY A 27 -7.94 19.21 10.82
CA GLY A 27 -7.45 17.89 10.44
C GLY A 27 -6.44 17.88 9.30
N GLY A 28 -6.58 16.85 8.45
CA GLY A 28 -5.63 16.58 7.37
C GLY A 28 -5.53 17.71 6.35
N ALA A 29 -6.61 18.46 6.13
CA ALA A 29 -6.61 19.59 5.22
C ALA A 29 -5.67 20.71 5.68
N VAL A 30 -5.66 21.01 6.98
CA VAL A 30 -4.76 22.02 7.56
C VAL A 30 -3.31 21.55 7.43
N ARG A 31 -3.02 20.29 7.79
CA ARG A 31 -1.71 19.66 7.63
C ARG A 31 -1.21 19.74 6.20
N ASP A 32 -2.02 19.31 5.24
CA ASP A 32 -1.62 19.21 3.84
C ASP A 32 -1.29 20.59 3.28
N VAL A 33 -2.11 21.59 3.59
CA VAL A 33 -1.83 22.97 3.16
C VAL A 33 -0.56 23.54 3.80
N LEU A 34 -0.28 23.24 5.07
CA LEU A 34 0.97 23.63 5.74
C LEU A 34 2.21 22.95 5.12
N LEU A 35 2.05 21.74 4.58
CA LEU A 35 3.07 21.02 3.81
C LEU A 35 3.17 21.48 2.35
N GLY A 36 2.35 22.44 1.91
CA GLY A 36 2.32 22.85 0.51
C GLY A 36 1.66 21.82 -0.42
N LEU A 37 0.79 20.95 0.12
CA LEU A 37 0.03 19.93 -0.62
C LEU A 37 -1.45 20.33 -0.76
N ALA A 38 -2.05 20.00 -1.91
CA ALA A 38 -3.48 20.20 -2.12
C ALA A 38 -4.27 19.16 -1.31
N PRO A 39 -5.24 19.57 -0.47
CA PRO A 39 -6.04 18.61 0.29
C PRO A 39 -7.04 17.89 -0.63
N ALA A 40 -7.14 16.58 -0.49
CA ALA A 40 -8.10 15.76 -1.24
C ALA A 40 -9.52 15.88 -0.67
N ASP A 41 -9.62 15.85 0.66
CA ASP A 41 -10.85 16.01 1.42
C ASP A 41 -10.67 17.16 2.43
N VAL A 42 -11.73 17.93 2.62
CA VAL A 42 -11.75 19.11 3.49
C VAL A 42 -12.70 18.87 4.64
N ASP A 43 -12.18 18.80 5.86
CA ASP A 43 -13.01 18.66 7.07
C ASP A 43 -13.26 20.04 7.69
N VAL A 44 -14.55 20.37 7.91
CA VAL A 44 -14.96 21.59 8.61
C VAL A 44 -15.73 21.21 9.87
N GLU A 45 -15.24 21.63 11.02
CA GLU A 45 -15.93 21.45 12.30
C GLU A 45 -16.60 22.75 12.72
N VAL A 46 -17.88 22.69 13.10
CA VAL A 46 -18.70 23.87 13.35
C VAL A 46 -19.15 23.93 14.79
N TYR A 47 -18.86 25.05 15.46
CA TYR A 47 -19.15 25.25 16.88
C TYR A 47 -20.29 26.25 17.09
N GLY A 48 -20.96 26.21 18.24
CA GLY A 48 -21.94 27.21 18.67
C GLY A 48 -23.29 27.17 17.95
N ILE A 49 -23.58 26.11 17.19
CA ILE A 49 -24.82 25.96 16.42
C ILE A 49 -25.36 24.53 16.57
N ASP A 50 -26.69 24.37 16.60
CA ASP A 50 -27.32 23.05 16.60
C ASP A 50 -27.39 22.43 15.19
N GLY A 51 -27.59 21.11 15.12
CA GLY A 51 -27.62 20.37 13.87
C GLY A 51 -28.73 20.74 12.91
N ASN A 52 -29.90 21.18 13.39
CA ASN A 52 -30.99 21.57 12.51
C ASN A 52 -30.69 22.90 11.84
N THR A 53 -30.22 23.88 12.61
CA THR A 53 -29.83 25.20 12.08
C THR A 53 -28.64 25.08 11.13
N LEU A 54 -27.65 24.24 11.43
CA LEU A 54 -26.54 23.96 10.52
C LEU A 54 -27.03 23.32 9.21
N THR A 55 -27.89 22.29 9.30
CA THR A 55 -28.44 21.62 8.10
C THR A 55 -29.22 22.62 7.23
N ALA A 56 -30.03 23.49 7.84
CA ALA A 56 -30.77 24.52 7.11
C ALA A 56 -29.83 25.53 6.42
N ALA A 57 -28.76 25.96 7.10
CA ALA A 57 -27.76 26.86 6.52
C ALA A 57 -27.00 26.23 5.35
N LEU A 58 -26.75 24.92 5.41
CA LEU A 58 -26.02 24.19 4.38
C LEU A 58 -26.88 23.70 3.20
N ALA A 59 -28.20 23.71 3.33
CA ALA A 59 -29.12 23.27 2.28
C ALA A 59 -28.95 24.06 0.96
N LEU A 60 -28.42 25.29 1.05
CA LEU A 60 -28.09 26.15 -0.08
C LEU A 60 -26.92 25.62 -0.94
N PHE A 61 -26.09 24.71 -0.41
CA PHE A 61 -24.91 24.18 -1.09
C PHE A 61 -25.12 22.79 -1.70
N GLY A 62 -26.33 22.23 -1.61
CA GLY A 62 -26.71 21.01 -2.32
C GLY A 62 -27.37 19.95 -1.43
N ARG A 63 -27.41 18.72 -1.94
CA ARG A 63 -28.03 17.59 -1.25
C ARG A 63 -27.17 17.18 -0.06
N ILE A 64 -27.75 17.31 1.13
CA ILE A 64 -27.13 16.89 2.37
C ILE A 64 -27.40 15.40 2.56
N ASP A 65 -26.37 14.58 2.38
CA ASP A 65 -26.43 13.17 2.75
C ASP A 65 -26.04 13.05 4.23
N ALA A 66 -27.05 12.97 5.11
CA ALA A 66 -26.83 12.72 6.53
C ALA A 66 -26.40 11.27 6.75
N VAL A 67 -25.09 11.03 6.88
CA VAL A 67 -24.53 9.70 7.11
C VAL A 67 -24.38 9.44 8.61
N GLY A 68 -25.28 8.63 9.18
CA GLY A 68 -25.24 8.20 10.58
C GLY A 68 -26.48 8.65 11.37
N ARG A 69 -27.01 7.78 12.22
CA ARG A 69 -28.32 7.93 12.90
C ARG A 69 -28.36 8.97 14.05
N SER A 70 -27.45 9.94 14.05
CA SER A 70 -27.37 11.01 15.06
C SER A 70 -26.51 12.15 14.50
N PHE A 71 -27.13 13.11 13.79
CA PHE A 71 -26.51 14.30 13.18
C PHE A 71 -25.11 14.10 12.60
N GLY A 72 -24.99 13.04 11.77
CA GLY A 72 -23.74 12.61 11.17
C GLY A 72 -23.27 13.54 10.05
N VAL A 73 -21.94 13.60 9.88
CA VAL A 73 -21.18 14.42 8.93
C VAL A 73 -21.97 14.75 7.66
N LEU A 74 -22.14 16.05 7.41
CA LEU A 74 -22.83 16.61 6.25
C LEU A 74 -21.84 16.73 5.10
N LYS A 75 -22.06 15.98 4.04
CA LYS A 75 -21.17 15.97 2.87
C LYS A 75 -21.68 16.90 1.79
N LEU A 76 -20.80 17.75 1.27
CA LEU A 76 -21.12 18.65 0.17
C LEU A 76 -19.92 18.81 -0.77
N ARG A 77 -20.19 19.25 -2.01
CA ARG A 77 -19.15 19.53 -2.99
C ARG A 77 -19.12 21.03 -3.29
N LEU A 78 -18.00 21.67 -3.04
CA LEU A 78 -17.85 23.12 -3.18
C LEU A 78 -16.56 23.46 -3.91
N ASN A 79 -16.66 24.20 -5.02
CA ASN A 79 -15.51 24.72 -5.77
C ASN A 79 -14.43 23.67 -6.09
N GLY A 80 -14.87 22.44 -6.41
CA GLY A 80 -13.98 21.32 -6.73
C GLY A 80 -13.56 20.46 -5.53
N TYR A 81 -13.84 20.89 -4.30
CA TYR A 81 -13.51 20.16 -3.07
C TYR A 81 -14.69 19.31 -2.58
N ASN A 82 -14.38 18.13 -2.04
CA ASN A 82 -15.31 17.39 -1.18
C ASN A 82 -15.15 17.93 0.23
N VAL A 83 -16.23 18.43 0.81
CA VAL A 83 -16.24 19.05 2.14
C VAL A 83 -17.14 18.25 3.06
N ASP A 84 -16.55 17.74 4.13
CA ASP A 84 -17.22 17.02 5.20
C ASP A 84 -17.40 17.99 6.38
N VAL A 85 -18.65 18.39 6.65
CA VAL A 85 -19.00 19.33 7.73
C VAL A 85 -19.55 18.57 8.93
N ALA A 86 -18.95 18.75 10.10
CA ALA A 86 -19.34 18.05 11.32
C ALA A 86 -19.55 19.02 12.49
N LEU A 87 -20.38 18.61 13.44
CA LEU A 87 -20.44 19.25 14.75
C LEU A 87 -19.48 18.53 15.71
N PRO A 88 -18.88 19.25 16.67
CA PRO A 88 -18.07 18.66 17.71
C PRO A 88 -18.86 17.63 18.52
N GLN A 89 -18.19 16.53 18.86
CA GLN A 89 -18.78 15.39 19.53
C GLN A 89 -18.07 15.11 20.85
N ARG A 90 -18.85 14.95 21.93
CA ARG A 90 -18.37 14.30 23.15
C ARG A 90 -18.48 12.80 22.99
N ARG A 91 -17.41 12.10 23.37
CA ARG A 91 -17.48 10.65 23.63
C ARG A 91 -17.45 10.42 25.13
N HIS A 92 -18.49 9.75 25.62
CA HIS A 92 -18.53 9.23 26.97
C HIS A 92 -17.74 7.91 27.02
N PRO A 93 -16.82 7.72 27.98
CA PRO A 93 -16.26 6.40 28.26
C PRO A 93 -17.41 5.50 28.71
N LEU A 94 -17.66 4.39 28.02
CA LEU A 94 -18.56 3.36 28.55
C LEU A 94 -17.85 2.58 29.67
N PRO A 95 -18.58 2.13 30.72
CA PRO A 95 -18.06 1.16 31.67
C PRO A 95 -17.54 -0.08 30.91
N GLY A 96 -16.29 -0.46 31.15
CA GLY A 96 -15.69 -1.68 30.57
C GLY A 96 -15.07 -1.52 29.16
N GLY A 97 -14.83 -0.30 28.68
CA GLY A 97 -13.94 -0.07 27.53
C GLY A 97 -14.46 -0.54 26.17
N LYS A 98 -15.76 -0.84 26.03
CA LYS A 98 -16.36 -1.16 24.72
C LYS A 98 -16.45 0.11 23.85
N PRO A 99 -15.89 0.11 22.63
CA PRO A 99 -16.18 1.17 21.66
C PRO A 99 -17.67 1.10 21.30
N GLY A 100 -18.45 2.15 21.60
CA GLY A 100 -19.87 2.12 21.21
C GLY A 100 -20.86 3.09 21.84
N ALA A 101 -20.47 4.00 22.75
CA ALA A 101 -21.40 5.10 23.09
C ALA A 101 -21.62 5.94 21.83
N LEU A 102 -22.89 6.22 21.51
CA LEU A 102 -23.22 7.20 20.49
C LEU A 102 -22.56 8.53 20.88
N PRO A 103 -21.83 9.19 19.96
CA PRO A 103 -21.26 10.49 20.27
C PRO A 103 -22.41 11.48 20.50
N ASP A 104 -22.41 12.13 21.67
CA ASP A 104 -23.33 13.22 21.94
C ASP A 104 -22.76 14.49 21.30
N VAL A 105 -23.52 15.06 20.35
CA VAL A 105 -23.16 16.34 19.74
C VAL A 105 -23.18 17.42 20.81
N ASP A 106 -22.07 18.14 20.95
CA ASP A 106 -21.93 19.23 21.91
C ASP A 106 -21.41 20.49 21.22
N PRO A 107 -22.30 21.35 20.70
CA PRO A 107 -21.91 22.60 20.05
C PRO A 107 -21.10 23.54 20.95
N GLY A 108 -21.14 23.35 22.27
CA GLY A 108 -20.41 24.11 23.27
C GLY A 108 -19.05 23.52 23.63
N LEU A 109 -18.61 22.43 23.00
CA LEU A 109 -17.30 21.85 23.24
C LEU A 109 -16.20 22.83 22.85
N GLU A 110 -15.17 22.96 23.67
CA GLU A 110 -14.03 23.81 23.34
C GLU A 110 -13.18 23.18 22.21
N PRO A 111 -12.69 23.96 21.23
CA PRO A 111 -11.88 23.43 20.13
C PRO A 111 -10.66 22.62 20.60
N ARG A 112 -10.03 23.04 21.71
CA ARG A 112 -8.92 22.30 22.32
C ARG A 112 -9.31 20.88 22.70
N ASP A 113 -10.49 20.69 23.29
CA ASP A 113 -10.97 19.37 23.75
C ASP A 113 -11.41 18.48 22.59
N ALA A 114 -11.98 19.06 21.53
CA ALA A 114 -12.31 18.35 20.30
C ALA A 114 -11.03 17.85 19.61
N LEU A 115 -10.04 18.75 19.46
CA LEU A 115 -8.75 18.44 18.82
C LEU A 115 -7.93 17.44 19.65
N ALA A 116 -8.00 17.48 20.99
CA ALA A 116 -7.30 16.54 21.88
C ALA A 116 -7.59 15.07 21.58
N ARG A 117 -8.79 14.78 21.04
CA ARG A 117 -9.25 13.41 20.76
C ARG A 117 -8.71 12.84 19.45
N ARG A 118 -8.07 13.67 18.63
CA ARG A 118 -7.48 13.25 17.36
C ARG A 118 -6.25 12.37 17.59
N ASP A 119 -5.79 11.76 16.51
CA ASP A 119 -4.71 10.78 16.54
C ASP A 119 -3.34 11.45 16.79
N PHE A 120 -2.94 12.38 15.93
CA PHE A 120 -1.61 12.99 15.98
C PHE A 120 -1.69 14.50 16.08
N THR A 121 -0.68 15.13 16.69
CA THR A 121 -0.55 16.59 16.84
C THR A 121 -0.70 17.29 15.49
N LEU A 122 -0.06 16.75 14.45
CA LEU A 122 -0.15 17.26 13.07
C LEU A 122 -1.55 17.15 12.43
N ASN A 123 -2.44 16.32 12.97
CA ASN A 123 -3.85 16.22 12.56
C ASN A 123 -4.78 16.92 13.56
N ALA A 124 -4.24 17.42 14.68
CA ALA A 124 -4.93 18.18 15.71
C ALA A 124 -4.76 19.69 15.52
N LEU A 125 -4.64 20.11 14.25
CA LEU A 125 -4.56 21.50 13.83
C LEU A 125 -5.93 21.98 13.36
N ALA A 126 -6.25 23.24 13.64
CA ALA A 126 -7.42 23.92 13.12
C ALA A 126 -7.06 25.30 12.55
N MET A 127 -7.87 25.81 11.65
CA MET A 127 -7.69 27.11 11.05
C MET A 127 -9.01 27.86 10.95
N THR A 128 -9.00 29.13 11.33
CA THR A 128 -10.17 30.01 11.24
C THR A 128 -10.40 30.48 9.79
N PRO A 129 -11.58 31.02 9.47
CA PRO A 129 -11.85 31.61 8.16
C PRO A 129 -10.91 32.77 7.79
N SER A 130 -10.36 33.48 8.79
CA SER A 130 -9.36 34.55 8.58
C SER A 130 -7.94 34.01 8.33
N GLY A 131 -7.73 32.70 8.45
CA GLY A 131 -6.42 32.05 8.26
C GLY A 131 -5.56 31.97 9.51
N GLU A 132 -6.11 32.27 10.68
CA GLU A 132 -5.41 32.06 11.96
C GLU A 132 -5.31 30.56 12.27
N LEU A 133 -4.09 30.10 12.55
CA LEU A 133 -3.83 28.71 12.94
C LEU A 133 -4.04 28.53 14.44
N LEU A 134 -4.91 27.60 14.80
CA LEU A 134 -5.11 27.12 16.16
C LEU A 134 -4.34 25.81 16.34
N ASP A 135 -3.24 25.88 17.11
CA ASP A 135 -2.37 24.75 17.43
C ASP A 135 -2.18 24.65 18.95
N PHE A 136 -2.96 23.78 19.59
CA PHE A 136 -2.90 23.59 21.05
C PHE A 136 -1.92 22.50 21.49
N PHE A 137 -1.34 21.74 20.55
CA PHE A 137 -0.58 20.52 20.82
C PHE A 137 0.80 20.50 20.15
N GLY A 138 1.23 21.59 19.50
CA GLY A 138 2.54 21.70 18.87
C GLY A 138 2.64 20.98 17.52
N GLY A 139 1.53 20.78 16.82
CA GLY A 139 1.50 20.06 15.54
C GLY A 139 2.32 20.74 14.44
N ARG A 140 2.43 22.07 14.46
CA ARG A 140 3.27 22.82 13.51
C ARG A 140 4.76 22.55 13.74
N GLU A 141 5.19 22.54 14.99
CA GLU A 141 6.59 22.28 15.37
C GLU A 141 6.97 20.83 15.04
N ASP A 142 6.08 19.89 15.36
CA ASP A 142 6.26 18.47 15.02
C ASP A 142 6.34 18.25 13.50
N LEU A 143 5.52 18.95 12.69
CA LEU A 143 5.62 18.90 11.22
C LEU A 143 6.97 19.41 10.72
N GLN A 144 7.47 20.53 11.26
CA GLN A 144 8.78 21.07 10.90
C GLN A 144 9.93 20.13 11.32
N ALA A 145 9.80 19.50 12.48
CA ALA A 145 10.75 18.53 13.00
C ALA A 145 10.61 17.12 12.40
N ARG A 146 9.67 16.91 11.46
CA ARG A 146 9.32 15.59 10.90
C ARG A 146 9.04 14.54 11.97
N THR A 147 8.37 14.93 13.04
CA THR A 147 8.06 14.09 14.19
C THR A 147 6.57 13.73 14.18
N LEU A 148 6.26 12.44 14.35
CA LEU A 148 4.91 11.92 14.45
C LEU A 148 4.59 11.65 15.92
N ARG A 149 3.80 12.55 16.52
CA ARG A 149 3.47 12.55 17.95
C ARG A 149 1.99 12.38 18.19
N HIS A 150 1.62 11.54 19.15
CA HIS A 150 0.22 11.41 19.58
C HIS A 150 -0.30 12.72 20.19
N THR A 151 -1.58 13.04 20.00
CA THR A 151 -2.16 14.29 20.51
C THR A 151 -2.33 14.29 22.02
N SER A 152 -2.89 13.21 22.58
CA SER A 152 -3.20 13.09 24.00
C SER A 152 -3.40 11.63 24.42
N ALA A 153 -3.68 11.39 25.70
CA ALA A 153 -4.02 10.06 26.23
C ALA A 153 -5.19 9.38 25.49
N ALA A 154 -6.09 10.14 24.85
CA ALA A 154 -7.17 9.61 24.02
C ALA A 154 -6.67 8.82 22.80
N PHE A 155 -5.38 8.87 22.48
CA PHE A 155 -4.75 7.97 21.52
C PHE A 155 -4.96 6.50 21.85
N GLY A 156 -4.99 6.13 23.13
CA GLY A 156 -5.21 4.75 23.55
C GLY A 156 -6.60 4.18 23.23
N ASP A 157 -7.57 5.04 22.88
CA ASP A 157 -8.97 4.64 22.66
C ASP A 157 -9.20 3.87 21.35
N ASP A 158 -8.27 3.95 20.38
CA ASP A 158 -8.38 3.24 19.09
C ASP A 158 -7.03 2.65 18.68
N PRO A 159 -6.81 1.32 18.86
CA PRO A 159 -5.54 0.69 18.51
C PRO A 159 -5.21 0.79 17.01
N LEU A 160 -6.17 1.09 16.12
CA LEU A 160 -5.87 1.35 14.71
C LEU A 160 -4.88 2.52 14.55
N ARG A 161 -4.82 3.46 15.50
CA ARG A 161 -3.94 4.63 15.40
C ARG A 161 -2.47 4.25 15.27
N VAL A 162 -2.05 3.07 15.71
CA VAL A 162 -0.66 2.59 15.50
C VAL A 162 -0.41 2.27 14.01
N LEU A 163 -1.34 1.61 13.33
CA LEU A 163 -1.25 1.38 11.88
C LEU A 163 -1.43 2.67 11.07
N ARG A 164 -2.23 3.62 11.58
CA ARG A 164 -2.26 4.99 11.02
C ARG A 164 -0.90 5.66 11.16
N ALA A 165 -0.18 5.44 12.27
CA ALA A 165 1.16 5.96 12.47
C ALA A 165 2.11 5.45 11.39
N MET A 166 2.10 4.13 11.15
CA MET A 166 2.89 3.47 10.11
C MET A 166 2.65 4.10 8.73
N GLN A 167 1.40 4.24 8.27
CA GLN A 167 1.16 4.81 6.94
C GLN A 167 1.44 6.32 6.87
N LEU A 168 1.17 7.10 7.92
CA LEU A 168 1.49 8.54 7.94
C LEU A 168 3.00 8.80 7.93
N ALA A 169 3.76 8.01 8.70
CA ALA A 169 5.21 8.05 8.69
C ALA A 169 5.76 7.75 7.29
N ALA A 170 5.23 6.73 6.61
CA ALA A 170 5.60 6.44 5.23
C ALA A 170 5.19 7.53 4.23
N ARG A 171 4.00 8.12 4.40
CA ARG A 171 3.44 9.11 3.49
C ARG A 171 4.20 10.45 3.55
N PHE A 172 4.59 10.88 4.75
CA PHE A 172 5.12 12.21 5.00
C PHE A 172 6.58 12.23 5.46
N ASP A 173 7.28 11.09 5.38
CA ASP A 173 8.67 10.93 5.83
C ASP A 173 8.86 11.41 7.29
N LEU A 174 8.06 10.86 8.20
CA LEU A 174 8.06 11.23 9.61
C LEU A 174 8.69 10.13 10.48
N ARG A 175 9.21 10.52 11.63
CA ARG A 175 9.75 9.63 12.66
C ARG A 175 8.81 9.58 13.85
N LEU A 176 8.57 8.40 14.40
CA LEU A 176 7.71 8.24 15.57
C LEU A 176 8.39 8.84 16.81
N ALA A 177 7.69 9.69 17.56
CA ALA A 177 8.25 10.25 18.79
C ALA A 177 8.43 9.15 19.87
N PRO A 178 9.49 9.17 20.69
CA PRO A 178 9.78 8.09 21.65
C PRO A 178 8.65 7.79 22.65
N GLU A 179 7.98 8.83 23.15
CA GLU A 179 6.84 8.68 24.05
C GLU A 179 5.58 8.17 23.33
N THR A 180 5.43 8.49 22.03
CA THR A 180 4.39 7.92 21.18
C THR A 180 4.65 6.44 20.90
N ALA A 181 5.89 6.06 20.57
CA ALA A 181 6.29 4.66 20.43
C ALA A 181 6.00 3.87 21.72
N SER A 182 6.27 4.47 22.89
CA SER A 182 5.96 3.88 24.19
C SER A 182 4.47 3.64 24.40
N LEU A 183 3.62 4.61 24.04
CA LEU A 183 2.16 4.45 24.10
C LEU A 183 1.65 3.40 23.10
N CYS A 184 2.20 3.35 21.88
CA CYS A 184 1.83 2.32 20.91
C CYS A 184 2.13 0.90 21.41
N ARG A 185 3.25 0.69 22.11
CA ARG A 185 3.59 -0.60 22.73
C ARG A 185 2.53 -1.08 23.72
N THR A 186 1.94 -0.17 24.51
CA THR A 186 0.90 -0.56 25.48
C THR A 186 -0.40 -1.03 24.82
N LEU A 187 -0.60 -0.74 23.53
CA LEU A 187 -1.78 -1.15 22.76
C LEU A 187 -1.64 -2.51 22.07
N LEU A 188 -0.44 -3.11 22.10
CA LEU A 188 -0.18 -4.41 21.48
C LEU A 188 -1.14 -5.52 21.97
N PRO A 189 -1.47 -5.64 23.27
CA PRO A 189 -2.38 -6.69 23.77
C PRO A 189 -3.81 -6.60 23.20
N VAL A 190 -4.23 -5.41 22.77
CA VAL A 190 -5.57 -5.17 22.21
C VAL A 190 -5.57 -5.07 20.68
N ALA A 191 -4.43 -5.29 20.01
CA ALA A 191 -4.33 -5.20 18.55
C ALA A 191 -5.31 -6.14 17.82
N GLY A 192 -5.61 -7.30 18.41
CA GLY A 192 -6.60 -8.26 17.86
C GLY A 192 -8.05 -7.75 17.84
N SER A 193 -8.35 -6.62 18.50
CA SER A 193 -9.67 -5.97 18.45
C SER A 193 -9.90 -5.16 17.17
N ILE A 194 -8.86 -4.91 16.37
CA ILE A 194 -8.97 -4.14 15.13
C ILE A 194 -9.71 -4.96 14.08
N ALA A 195 -10.78 -4.39 13.53
CA ALA A 195 -11.51 -5.00 12.43
C ALA A 195 -10.56 -5.27 11.23
N PRO A 196 -10.56 -6.48 10.64
CA PRO A 196 -9.53 -6.86 9.67
C PRO A 196 -9.52 -6.01 8.39
N ASP A 197 -10.66 -5.48 7.96
CA ASP A 197 -10.76 -4.55 6.82
C ASP A 197 -10.06 -3.21 7.11
N ARG A 198 -10.04 -2.76 8.36
CA ARG A 198 -9.32 -1.54 8.78
C ARG A 198 -7.80 -1.76 8.74
N ILE A 199 -7.31 -2.96 9.07
CA ILE A 199 -5.89 -3.32 8.96
C ILE A 199 -5.44 -3.17 7.50
N TRP A 200 -6.16 -3.83 6.57
CA TRP A 200 -5.83 -3.75 5.15
C TRP A 200 -5.81 -2.30 4.64
N ARG A 201 -6.78 -1.46 5.04
CA ARG A 201 -6.84 -0.07 4.58
C ARG A 201 -5.60 0.75 4.94
N GLU A 202 -5.02 0.55 6.13
CA GLU A 202 -3.81 1.28 6.51
C GLU A 202 -2.57 0.74 5.78
N TRP A 203 -2.46 -0.57 5.56
CA TRP A 203 -1.43 -1.18 4.71
C TRP A 203 -1.55 -0.76 3.23
N GLN A 204 -2.77 -0.66 2.72
CA GLN A 204 -3.04 -0.15 1.37
C GLN A 204 -2.60 1.30 1.23
N LYS A 205 -2.89 2.16 2.23
CA LYS A 205 -2.42 3.56 2.24
C LYS A 205 -0.90 3.64 2.32
N TRP A 206 -0.24 2.78 3.09
CA TRP A 206 1.22 2.71 3.14
C TRP A 206 1.82 2.46 1.76
N ALA A 207 1.29 1.50 1.00
CA ALA A 207 1.76 1.22 -0.35
C ALA A 207 1.35 2.30 -1.37
N LEU A 208 0.11 2.79 -1.29
CA LEU A 208 -0.46 3.70 -2.28
C LEU A 208 0.05 5.14 -2.13
N LEU A 209 0.19 5.62 -0.89
CA LEU A 209 0.49 7.02 -0.59
C LEU A 209 1.88 7.22 0.02
N GLY A 210 2.59 6.15 0.38
CA GLY A 210 3.92 6.20 0.96
C GLY A 210 4.94 6.78 -0.02
N THR A 211 5.57 7.89 0.36
CA THR A 211 6.71 8.50 -0.36
C THR A 211 8.05 7.98 0.18
N ARG A 212 8.08 7.61 1.46
CA ARG A 212 9.17 6.94 2.16
C ARG A 212 8.67 5.70 2.90
N PRO A 213 8.27 4.61 2.20
CA PRO A 213 7.77 3.38 2.82
C PRO A 213 8.58 2.88 4.03
N SER A 214 9.90 3.04 4.00
CA SER A 214 10.79 2.65 5.10
C SER A 214 10.53 3.40 6.40
N ALA A 215 10.11 4.66 6.35
CA ALA A 215 9.76 5.43 7.55
C ALA A 215 8.54 4.81 8.26
N GLY A 216 7.56 4.31 7.50
CA GLY A 216 6.42 3.59 8.07
C GLY A 216 6.79 2.26 8.70
N LEU A 217 7.63 1.48 8.03
CA LEU A 217 8.11 0.20 8.57
C LEU A 217 8.97 0.40 9.83
N ARG A 218 9.80 1.46 9.89
CA ARG A 218 10.51 1.85 11.12
C ARG A 218 9.55 2.27 12.22
N ALA A 219 8.50 3.03 11.92
CA ALA A 219 7.51 3.40 12.94
C ALA A 219 6.80 2.16 13.54
N LEU A 220 6.59 1.11 12.73
CA LEU A 220 6.03 -0.16 13.17
C LEU A 220 7.00 -0.95 14.07
N ASP A 221 8.30 -0.87 13.77
CA ASP A 221 9.39 -1.46 14.57
C ASP A 221 9.58 -0.71 15.90
N ASP A 222 9.69 0.62 15.86
CA ASP A 222 9.82 1.50 17.03
C ASP A 222 8.66 1.30 18.02
N SER A 223 7.46 1.02 17.51
CA SER A 223 6.26 0.74 18.31
C SER A 223 6.16 -0.71 18.79
N SER A 224 7.11 -1.59 18.43
CA SER A 224 7.08 -3.05 18.61
C SER A 224 5.89 -3.78 17.98
N TRP A 225 5.15 -3.11 17.10
CA TRP A 225 4.03 -3.73 16.38
C TRP A 225 4.49 -4.60 15.22
N LEU A 226 5.76 -4.47 14.81
CA LEU A 226 6.38 -5.38 13.85
C LEU A 226 6.27 -6.84 14.30
N THR A 227 6.24 -7.10 15.61
CA THR A 227 6.04 -8.44 16.20
C THR A 227 4.72 -9.11 15.81
N LEU A 228 3.70 -8.34 15.39
CA LEU A 228 2.46 -8.88 14.85
C LEU A 228 2.64 -9.50 13.46
N TYR A 229 3.74 -9.20 12.78
CA TYR A 229 4.08 -9.64 11.42
C TYR A 229 5.38 -10.46 11.46
N PRO A 230 5.34 -11.70 11.99
CA PRO A 230 6.54 -12.52 12.18
C PRO A 230 7.32 -12.74 10.88
N GLU A 231 6.64 -12.79 9.73
CA GLU A 231 7.27 -12.89 8.41
C GLU A 231 8.25 -11.74 8.16
N LEU A 232 7.91 -10.52 8.58
CA LEU A 232 8.76 -9.33 8.46
C LEU A 232 9.79 -9.25 9.60
N ALA A 233 9.37 -9.54 10.84
CA ALA A 233 10.24 -9.43 12.00
C ALA A 233 11.48 -10.34 11.89
N LEU A 234 11.34 -11.51 11.26
CA LEU A 234 12.45 -12.45 11.04
C LEU A 234 13.53 -11.92 10.08
N LEU A 235 13.27 -10.85 9.32
CA LEU A 235 14.29 -10.22 8.48
C LEU A 235 15.33 -9.44 9.31
N GLN A 236 14.98 -9.02 10.53
CA GLN A 236 15.89 -8.28 11.41
C GLN A 236 17.06 -9.17 11.84
N GLY A 237 18.28 -8.70 11.61
CA GLY A 237 19.51 -9.42 11.92
C GLY A 237 19.81 -10.61 10.99
N CYS A 238 18.99 -10.89 9.98
CA CYS A 238 19.28 -11.92 8.99
C CYS A 238 20.50 -11.49 8.17
N LEU A 239 21.59 -12.26 8.29
CA LEU A 239 22.87 -11.95 7.64
C LEU A 239 22.76 -11.98 6.11
N GLN A 240 23.55 -11.11 5.48
CA GLN A 240 23.73 -11.07 4.04
C GLN A 240 25.21 -11.04 3.66
N HIS A 241 25.51 -11.32 2.39
CA HIS A 241 26.87 -11.28 1.89
C HIS A 241 27.37 -9.83 1.77
N ALA A 242 28.27 -9.40 2.65
CA ALA A 242 28.69 -7.99 2.80
C ALA A 242 29.19 -7.31 1.51
N HIS A 243 29.79 -8.05 0.57
CA HIS A 243 30.20 -7.47 -0.72
C HIS A 243 29.02 -7.10 -1.62
N PHE A 244 27.97 -7.92 -1.64
CA PHE A 244 26.78 -7.68 -2.47
C PHE A 244 25.72 -6.86 -1.74
N HIS A 245 25.75 -6.88 -0.40
CA HIS A 245 24.82 -6.19 0.49
C HIS A 245 25.59 -5.35 1.52
N PRO A 246 26.30 -4.29 1.09
CA PRO A 246 27.04 -3.41 2.00
C PRO A 246 26.12 -2.59 2.93
N GLU A 247 24.83 -2.49 2.61
CA GLU A 247 23.80 -1.80 3.40
C GLU A 247 23.47 -2.50 4.72
N GLY A 248 23.73 -3.81 4.83
CA GLY A 248 23.57 -4.58 6.06
C GLY A 248 22.64 -5.79 5.93
N ASP A 249 21.79 -5.98 6.94
CA ASP A 249 20.91 -7.15 7.06
C ASP A 249 19.72 -7.10 6.07
N VAL A 250 18.98 -8.22 5.98
CA VAL A 250 17.83 -8.33 5.07
C VAL A 250 16.74 -7.29 5.38
N TRP A 251 16.54 -6.93 6.65
CA TRP A 251 15.60 -5.87 7.03
C TRP A 251 16.01 -4.52 6.44
N THR A 252 17.26 -4.11 6.64
CA THR A 252 17.81 -2.85 6.12
C THR A 252 17.73 -2.80 4.60
N HIS A 253 18.09 -3.89 3.93
CA HIS A 253 17.90 -4.05 2.48
C HIS A 253 16.44 -3.87 2.08
N THR A 254 15.52 -4.59 2.71
CA THR A 254 14.08 -4.52 2.41
C THR A 254 13.53 -3.08 2.55
N LEU A 255 13.98 -2.33 3.56
CA LEU A 255 13.64 -0.91 3.72
C LEU A 255 14.10 -0.07 2.52
N HIS A 256 15.32 -0.28 2.04
CA HIS A 256 15.85 0.42 0.87
C HIS A 256 15.13 0.03 -0.43
N VAL A 257 14.84 -1.26 -0.61
CA VAL A 257 14.08 -1.77 -1.76
C VAL A 257 12.67 -1.19 -1.81
N CYS A 258 11.97 -1.10 -0.67
CA CYS A 258 10.65 -0.47 -0.60
C CYS A 258 10.69 1.03 -0.98
N ASP A 259 11.69 1.77 -0.49
CA ASP A 259 11.87 3.17 -0.87
C ASP A 259 12.22 3.31 -2.37
N GLY A 260 13.01 2.38 -2.92
CA GLY A 260 13.30 2.28 -4.35
C GLY A 260 12.04 2.05 -5.16
N ALA A 261 11.24 1.06 -4.78
CA ALA A 261 9.97 0.71 -5.42
C ALA A 261 8.98 1.89 -5.45
N ALA A 262 8.88 2.68 -4.38
CA ALA A 262 8.06 3.90 -4.37
C ALA A 262 8.57 4.95 -5.39
N ARG A 263 9.88 5.20 -5.44
CA ARG A 263 10.47 6.13 -6.43
C ARG A 263 10.26 5.65 -7.87
N LEU A 264 10.39 4.35 -8.13
CA LEU A 264 10.13 3.78 -9.44
C LEU A 264 8.67 3.91 -9.83
N ALA A 265 7.77 3.67 -8.87
CA ALA A 265 6.34 3.81 -9.10
C ALA A 265 5.93 5.25 -9.45
N ASP A 266 6.56 6.24 -8.81
CA ASP A 266 6.36 7.66 -9.14
C ASP A 266 6.99 8.03 -10.49
N ARG A 267 8.23 7.59 -10.74
CA ARG A 267 8.97 7.84 -12.00
C ARG A 267 8.22 7.31 -13.22
N ASP A 268 7.67 6.10 -13.10
CA ASP A 268 6.99 5.39 -14.19
C ASP A 268 5.49 5.71 -14.26
N GLU A 269 4.99 6.61 -13.41
CA GLU A 269 3.57 7.02 -13.34
C GLU A 269 2.60 5.83 -13.20
N LEU A 270 2.95 4.87 -12.33
CA LEU A 270 2.16 3.65 -12.18
C LEU A 270 0.77 3.94 -11.66
N ASP A 271 -0.21 3.18 -12.16
CA ASP A 271 -1.54 3.24 -11.60
C ASP A 271 -1.57 2.73 -10.15
N ALA A 272 -2.65 3.03 -9.44
CA ALA A 272 -2.82 2.68 -8.03
C ALA A 272 -2.65 1.17 -7.76
N ARG A 273 -3.07 0.31 -8.70
CA ARG A 273 -3.01 -1.14 -8.55
C ARG A 273 -1.60 -1.64 -8.80
N GLU A 274 -0.94 -1.17 -9.84
CA GLU A 274 0.44 -1.51 -10.19
C GLU A 274 1.42 -1.07 -9.09
N ARG A 275 1.25 0.15 -8.56
CA ARG A 275 2.04 0.63 -7.42
C ARG A 275 1.92 -0.30 -6.22
N VAL A 276 0.69 -0.66 -5.84
CA VAL A 276 0.46 -1.54 -4.69
C VAL A 276 1.10 -2.91 -4.92
N VAL A 277 0.97 -3.50 -6.12
CA VAL A 277 1.65 -4.76 -6.45
C VAL A 277 3.16 -4.64 -6.29
N LEU A 278 3.79 -3.59 -6.84
CA LEU A 278 5.23 -3.40 -6.77
C LEU A 278 5.73 -3.24 -5.33
N LEU A 279 5.05 -2.43 -4.50
CA LEU A 279 5.45 -2.19 -3.12
C LEU A 279 5.32 -3.44 -2.24
N PHE A 280 4.27 -4.24 -2.41
CA PHE A 280 4.14 -5.50 -1.68
C PHE A 280 5.09 -6.58 -2.21
N ALA A 281 5.39 -6.61 -3.50
CA ALA A 281 6.43 -7.49 -4.04
C ALA A 281 7.81 -7.13 -3.49
N ALA A 282 8.15 -5.84 -3.44
CA ALA A 282 9.37 -5.32 -2.80
C ALA A 282 9.47 -5.71 -1.32
N LEU A 283 8.38 -5.55 -0.55
CA LEU A 283 8.33 -5.94 0.85
C LEU A 283 8.50 -7.45 1.06
N CYS A 284 8.04 -8.27 0.12
CA CYS A 284 7.96 -9.73 0.28
C CYS A 284 9.08 -10.53 -0.41
N HIS A 285 9.89 -9.93 -1.29
CA HIS A 285 10.80 -10.68 -2.18
C HIS A 285 11.80 -11.57 -1.43
N ASP A 286 12.25 -11.11 -0.26
CA ASP A 286 13.30 -11.74 0.53
C ASP A 286 12.81 -12.47 1.79
N LEU A 287 11.49 -12.66 1.96
CA LEU A 287 10.95 -13.31 3.17
C LEU A 287 11.47 -14.73 3.39
N GLY A 288 11.92 -15.41 2.34
CA GLY A 288 12.52 -16.74 2.46
C GLY A 288 13.95 -16.76 2.98
N LYS A 289 14.66 -15.62 3.03
CA LYS A 289 16.08 -15.59 3.44
C LYS A 289 16.29 -16.09 4.87
N PRO A 290 15.54 -15.66 5.91
CA PRO A 290 15.76 -16.12 7.27
C PRO A 290 15.75 -17.65 7.46
N ALA A 291 14.92 -18.38 6.69
CA ALA A 291 14.83 -19.83 6.77
C ALA A 291 15.87 -20.57 5.90
N THR A 292 16.52 -19.88 4.97
CA THR A 292 17.44 -20.48 3.97
C THR A 292 18.87 -19.98 4.08
N THR A 293 19.12 -18.92 4.84
CA THR A 293 20.46 -18.35 5.02
C THR A 293 21.37 -19.31 5.77
N VAL A 294 22.49 -19.64 5.14
CA VAL A 294 23.58 -20.46 5.68
C VAL A 294 24.88 -19.66 5.64
N VAL A 295 25.74 -19.91 6.63
CA VAL A 295 27.11 -19.41 6.66
C VAL A 295 28.02 -20.60 6.37
N GLU A 296 28.70 -20.53 5.22
CA GLU A 296 29.64 -21.56 4.77
C GLU A 296 30.89 -21.57 5.66
N VAL A 297 31.69 -22.64 5.56
CA VAL A 297 32.93 -22.81 6.36
C VAL A 297 33.94 -21.67 6.15
N ASP A 298 33.96 -21.08 4.95
CA ASP A 298 34.82 -19.95 4.60
C ASP A 298 34.26 -18.58 5.02
N GLY A 299 33.11 -18.56 5.70
CA GLY A 299 32.41 -17.36 6.14
C GLY A 299 31.47 -16.75 5.08
N THR A 300 31.36 -17.35 3.89
CA THR A 300 30.44 -16.87 2.84
C THR A 300 28.99 -17.07 3.28
N VAL A 301 28.20 -16.00 3.23
CA VAL A 301 26.76 -16.05 3.51
C VAL A 301 25.98 -16.29 2.22
N ARG A 302 25.08 -17.28 2.21
CA ARG A 302 24.23 -17.62 1.06
C ARG A 302 22.81 -17.95 1.50
N SER A 303 21.82 -17.70 0.63
CA SER A 303 20.41 -18.02 0.89
C SER A 303 19.80 -18.82 -0.28
N PRO A 304 20.24 -20.09 -0.48
CA PRO A 304 19.76 -20.91 -1.59
C PRO A 304 18.25 -21.16 -1.53
N GLY A 305 17.56 -20.97 -2.64
CA GLY A 305 16.13 -21.26 -2.75
C GLY A 305 15.19 -20.28 -2.04
N HIS A 306 15.69 -19.16 -1.50
CA HIS A 306 14.86 -18.21 -0.76
C HIS A 306 13.69 -17.64 -1.58
N ALA A 307 13.83 -17.52 -2.91
CA ALA A 307 12.76 -17.07 -3.78
C ALA A 307 11.56 -18.03 -3.77
N GLN A 308 11.80 -19.35 -3.75
CA GLN A 308 10.76 -20.37 -3.68
C GLN A 308 10.17 -20.47 -2.27
N GLU A 309 11.03 -20.52 -1.24
CA GLU A 309 10.61 -20.59 0.17
C GLU A 309 9.92 -19.30 0.65
N GLY A 310 10.18 -18.16 0.00
CA GLY A 310 9.54 -16.88 0.30
C GLY A 310 8.08 -16.80 -0.13
N VAL A 311 7.62 -17.63 -1.08
CA VAL A 311 6.24 -17.62 -1.57
C VAL A 311 5.22 -17.91 -0.47
N PRO A 312 5.30 -19.03 0.29
CA PRO A 312 4.33 -19.29 1.37
C PRO A 312 4.36 -18.22 2.46
N LEU A 313 5.52 -17.60 2.72
CA LEU A 313 5.66 -16.51 3.71
C LEU A 313 5.00 -15.22 3.22
N ALA A 314 5.17 -14.87 1.94
CA ALA A 314 4.47 -13.75 1.32
C ALA A 314 2.95 -13.96 1.37
N GLN A 315 2.46 -15.17 1.06
CA GLN A 315 1.04 -15.50 1.15
C GLN A 315 0.52 -15.43 2.59
N SER A 316 1.28 -15.93 3.56
CA SER A 316 0.96 -15.84 4.99
C SER A 316 0.83 -14.39 5.45
N PHE A 317 1.80 -13.55 5.11
CA PHE A 317 1.79 -12.12 5.41
C PHE A 317 0.59 -11.41 4.77
N LEU A 318 0.35 -11.61 3.48
CA LEU A 318 -0.77 -11.01 2.76
C LEU A 318 -2.12 -11.45 3.33
N ALA A 319 -2.27 -12.73 3.70
CA ALA A 319 -3.46 -13.23 4.37
C ALA A 319 -3.65 -12.60 5.76
N ARG A 320 -2.56 -12.40 6.52
CA ARG A 320 -2.56 -11.79 7.85
C ARG A 320 -3.04 -10.34 7.82
N ILE A 321 -2.62 -9.55 6.83
CA ILE A 321 -3.11 -8.18 6.64
C ILE A 321 -4.45 -8.10 5.88
N ARG A 322 -5.04 -9.25 5.52
CA ARG A 322 -6.28 -9.36 4.73
C ARG A 322 -6.21 -8.66 3.39
N ALA A 323 -5.06 -8.77 2.73
CA ALA A 323 -4.90 -8.32 1.37
C ALA A 323 -5.93 -8.98 0.43
N PRO A 324 -6.46 -8.25 -0.56
CA PRO A 324 -7.39 -8.79 -1.52
C PRO A 324 -6.68 -9.77 -2.47
N HIS A 325 -7.41 -10.78 -2.93
CA HIS A 325 -6.85 -11.86 -3.76
C HIS A 325 -6.19 -11.37 -5.06
N TRP A 326 -6.64 -10.24 -5.60
CA TRP A 326 -6.05 -9.66 -6.81
C TRP A 326 -4.59 -9.22 -6.65
N LEU A 327 -4.14 -9.01 -5.40
CA LEU A 327 -2.78 -8.65 -5.05
C LEU A 327 -1.91 -9.88 -4.77
N GLU A 328 -2.49 -10.91 -4.13
CA GLU A 328 -1.78 -12.09 -3.67
C GLU A 328 -1.06 -12.83 -4.81
N GLN A 329 -1.79 -13.16 -5.88
CA GLN A 329 -1.26 -13.93 -7.01
C GLN A 329 -0.09 -13.23 -7.73
N PRO A 330 -0.19 -11.94 -8.14
CA PRO A 330 0.93 -11.27 -8.79
C PRO A 330 2.13 -11.08 -7.86
N VAL A 331 1.92 -10.82 -6.56
CA VAL A 331 3.04 -10.74 -5.61
C VAL A 331 3.75 -12.09 -5.50
N ALA A 332 3.00 -13.19 -5.34
CA ALA A 332 3.56 -14.54 -5.25
C ALA A 332 4.38 -14.92 -6.49
N SER A 333 3.92 -14.58 -7.70
CA SER A 333 4.68 -14.82 -8.94
C SER A 333 5.95 -13.99 -9.02
N LEU A 334 5.90 -12.72 -8.60
CA LEU A 334 7.06 -11.83 -8.60
C LEU A 334 8.12 -12.29 -7.59
N VAL A 335 7.71 -12.64 -6.37
CA VAL A 335 8.59 -13.21 -5.32
C VAL A 335 9.24 -14.50 -5.81
N ARG A 336 8.48 -15.41 -6.42
CA ARG A 336 9.02 -16.69 -6.90
C ARG A 336 10.11 -16.53 -7.95
N GLU A 337 9.95 -15.57 -8.86
CA GLU A 337 10.75 -15.48 -10.08
C GLU A 337 11.80 -14.35 -10.05
N HIS A 338 11.94 -13.58 -8.97
CA HIS A 338 12.83 -12.41 -8.95
C HIS A 338 14.32 -12.72 -9.23
N LEU A 339 14.77 -13.96 -9.01
CA LEU A 339 16.13 -14.42 -9.34
C LEU A 339 16.27 -15.06 -10.74
N ALA A 340 15.21 -15.09 -11.55
CA ALA A 340 15.22 -15.80 -12.83
C ALA A 340 16.30 -15.27 -13.80
N HIS A 341 16.68 -14.00 -13.66
CA HIS A 341 17.73 -13.35 -14.45
C HIS A 341 19.13 -13.94 -14.21
N LEU A 342 19.35 -14.56 -13.04
CA LEU A 342 20.62 -15.20 -12.67
C LEU A 342 20.72 -16.64 -13.19
N SER A 343 19.59 -17.25 -13.57
CA SER A 343 19.52 -18.67 -13.91
C SER A 343 19.75 -18.95 -15.40
N ALA A 344 19.48 -18.00 -16.27
CA ALA A 344 19.62 -18.17 -17.72
C ALA A 344 19.75 -16.81 -18.45
N PRO A 345 20.38 -16.76 -19.63
CA PRO A 345 20.43 -15.55 -20.45
C PRO A 345 19.07 -15.24 -21.11
N PRO A 346 18.84 -13.99 -21.55
CA PRO A 346 17.62 -13.55 -22.21
C PRO A 346 17.57 -14.02 -23.68
N THR A 347 16.93 -15.15 -23.93
CA THR A 347 16.63 -15.69 -25.26
C THR A 347 15.11 -15.67 -25.48
N PRO A 348 14.61 -15.67 -26.73
CA PRO A 348 13.17 -15.75 -26.98
C PRO A 348 12.48 -16.90 -26.23
N ARG A 349 13.13 -18.07 -26.12
CA ARG A 349 12.63 -19.20 -25.33
C ARG A 349 12.56 -18.88 -23.84
N THR A 350 13.66 -18.43 -23.24
CA THR A 350 13.70 -18.19 -21.78
C THR A 350 12.75 -17.06 -21.37
N VAL A 351 12.63 -16.02 -22.19
CA VAL A 351 11.69 -14.91 -22.00
C VAL A 351 10.23 -15.37 -22.10
N ARG A 352 9.85 -16.13 -23.13
CA ARG A 352 8.48 -16.66 -23.26
C ARG A 352 8.09 -17.56 -22.08
N ARG A 353 9.02 -18.42 -21.63
CA ARG A 353 8.78 -19.27 -20.45
C ARG A 353 8.66 -18.44 -19.16
N LEU A 354 9.47 -17.41 -18.98
CA LEU A 354 9.37 -16.52 -17.82
C LEU A 354 8.05 -15.74 -17.84
N ALA A 355 7.67 -15.17 -18.99
CA ALA A 355 6.39 -14.48 -19.17
C ALA A 355 5.19 -15.37 -18.82
N ALA A 356 5.22 -16.66 -19.21
CA ALA A 356 4.18 -17.61 -18.87
C ALA A 356 4.12 -17.95 -17.37
N ARG A 357 5.26 -18.05 -16.67
CA ARG A 357 5.32 -18.31 -15.22
C ARG A 357 4.95 -17.12 -14.35
N LEU A 358 5.13 -15.89 -14.87
CA LEU A 358 4.86 -14.65 -14.14
C LEU A 358 3.36 -14.36 -14.01
N VAL A 359 2.49 -14.95 -14.82
CA VAL A 359 1.04 -14.67 -14.78
C VAL A 359 0.49 -14.90 -13.37
N PRO A 360 -0.29 -13.93 -12.80
CA PRO A 360 -0.88 -12.76 -13.45
C PRO A 360 -0.01 -11.49 -13.49
N ALA A 361 1.22 -11.52 -12.98
CA ALA A 361 2.18 -10.43 -13.16
C ALA A 361 2.78 -10.45 -14.58
N THR A 362 3.57 -9.41 -14.87
CA THR A 362 4.18 -9.19 -16.19
C THR A 362 5.70 -9.07 -16.09
N LEU A 363 6.40 -9.19 -17.22
CA LEU A 363 7.84 -8.98 -17.29
C LEU A 363 8.23 -7.53 -16.96
N VAL A 364 7.37 -6.56 -17.29
CA VAL A 364 7.55 -5.16 -16.89
C VAL A 364 7.52 -5.03 -15.35
N GLN A 365 6.52 -5.63 -14.68
CA GLN A 365 6.43 -5.59 -13.22
C GLN A 365 7.61 -6.33 -12.55
N TRP A 366 8.02 -7.45 -13.13
CA TRP A 366 9.19 -8.20 -12.69
C TRP A 366 10.47 -7.37 -12.80
N GLU A 367 10.72 -6.72 -13.94
CA GLU A 367 11.92 -5.90 -14.10
C GLU A 367 11.95 -4.71 -13.14
N ARG A 368 10.81 -4.09 -12.85
CA ARG A 368 10.70 -3.03 -11.82
C ARG A 368 11.06 -3.52 -10.43
N LEU A 369 10.65 -4.74 -10.06
CA LEU A 369 11.07 -5.35 -8.79
C LEU A 369 12.59 -5.58 -8.77
N LEU A 370 13.16 -6.08 -9.86
CA LEU A 370 14.60 -6.31 -10.00
C LEU A 370 15.40 -5.00 -9.91
N GLU A 371 14.91 -3.93 -10.55
CA GLU A 371 15.52 -2.60 -10.46
C GLU A 371 15.46 -2.08 -9.01
N ALA A 372 14.34 -2.25 -8.31
CA ALA A 372 14.20 -1.86 -6.91
C ALA A 372 15.15 -2.64 -5.99
N ASP A 373 15.26 -3.96 -6.18
CA ASP A 373 16.14 -4.84 -5.41
C ASP A 373 17.63 -4.48 -5.64
N ALA A 374 18.06 -4.43 -6.89
CA ALA A 374 19.46 -4.15 -7.21
C ALA A 374 19.87 -2.72 -6.82
N SER A 375 18.98 -1.73 -7.01
CA SER A 375 19.24 -0.34 -6.64
C SER A 375 19.03 -0.06 -5.13
N GLY A 376 18.55 -1.05 -4.37
CA GLY A 376 18.30 -0.98 -2.93
C GLY A 376 19.54 -1.22 -2.06
N ARG A 377 20.75 -1.21 -2.64
CA ARG A 377 21.98 -1.68 -1.97
C ARG A 377 23.03 -0.57 -1.79
N PRO A 378 22.71 0.59 -1.17
CA PRO A 378 23.68 1.67 -1.02
C PRO A 378 24.91 1.20 -0.22
N PRO A 379 26.13 1.65 -0.58
CA PRO A 379 26.44 2.70 -1.54
C PRO A 379 26.64 2.23 -2.98
N LEU A 380 26.24 1.00 -3.34
CA LEU A 380 26.34 0.52 -4.72
C LEU A 380 25.50 1.40 -5.66
N PRO A 381 25.95 1.59 -6.92
CA PRO A 381 25.19 2.34 -7.90
C PRO A 381 23.89 1.61 -8.27
N PRO A 382 22.86 2.34 -8.75
CA PRO A 382 21.62 1.72 -9.21
C PRO A 382 21.86 0.84 -10.44
N GLU A 383 21.12 -0.26 -10.53
CA GLU A 383 21.22 -1.24 -11.60
C GLU A 383 19.84 -1.71 -12.09
N ARG A 384 19.80 -2.17 -13.35
CA ARG A 384 18.58 -2.69 -14.01
C ARG A 384 18.84 -4.07 -14.60
N PRO A 385 18.98 -5.12 -13.76
CA PRO A 385 19.44 -6.42 -14.22
C PRO A 385 18.45 -7.11 -15.19
N GLY A 386 17.16 -6.80 -15.09
CA GLY A 386 16.13 -7.34 -15.98
C GLY A 386 16.04 -6.66 -17.36
N ARG A 387 16.81 -5.59 -17.63
CA ARG A 387 16.68 -4.79 -18.86
C ARG A 387 16.85 -5.59 -20.14
N ALA A 388 17.80 -6.53 -20.17
CA ALA A 388 18.04 -7.36 -21.34
C ALA A 388 16.90 -8.36 -21.61
N PHE A 389 16.27 -8.88 -20.54
CA PHE A 389 15.04 -9.68 -20.66
C PHE A 389 13.88 -8.86 -21.21
N LEU A 390 13.72 -7.63 -20.73
CA LEU A 390 12.64 -6.75 -21.18
C LEU A 390 12.74 -6.39 -22.67
N ALA A 391 13.95 -6.11 -23.17
CA ALA A 391 14.18 -5.84 -24.59
C ALA A 391 13.77 -7.02 -25.50
N VAL A 392 14.09 -8.26 -25.08
CA VAL A 392 13.64 -9.46 -25.81
C VAL A 392 12.12 -9.63 -25.68
N ALA A 393 11.54 -9.32 -24.51
CA ALA A 393 10.10 -9.42 -24.29
C ALA A 393 9.30 -8.45 -25.15
N GLU A 394 9.81 -7.24 -25.37
CA GLU A 394 9.24 -6.25 -26.27
C GLU A 394 9.26 -6.74 -27.72
N ALA A 395 10.39 -7.28 -28.18
CA ALA A 395 10.52 -7.86 -29.52
C ALA A 395 9.55 -9.04 -29.74
N GLU A 396 9.32 -9.86 -28.71
CA GLU A 396 8.41 -11.00 -28.75
C GLU A 396 6.93 -10.62 -28.47
N GLY A 397 6.63 -9.37 -28.11
CA GLY A 397 5.28 -8.94 -27.74
C GLY A 397 4.73 -9.56 -26.44
N THR A 398 5.62 -9.89 -25.51
CA THR A 398 5.35 -10.59 -24.23
C THR A 398 5.69 -9.77 -22.98
N ALA A 399 6.14 -8.52 -23.14
CA ALA A 399 6.51 -7.66 -22.01
C ALA A 399 5.36 -7.47 -20.99
N THR A 400 4.13 -7.29 -21.48
CA THR A 400 2.94 -6.97 -20.67
C THR A 400 1.90 -8.09 -20.62
N ARG A 401 2.19 -9.25 -21.22
CA ARG A 401 1.25 -10.38 -21.31
C ARG A 401 2.00 -11.69 -21.54
N GLN A 402 1.38 -12.80 -21.16
CA GLN A 402 1.89 -14.11 -21.56
C GLN A 402 1.81 -14.30 -23.09
N PRO A 403 2.67 -15.15 -23.67
CA PRO A 403 2.54 -15.57 -25.06
C PRO A 403 1.13 -16.16 -25.30
N PRO A 404 0.36 -15.66 -26.28
CA PRO A 404 -0.94 -16.25 -26.58
C PRO A 404 -0.75 -17.67 -27.17
N PRO A 405 -1.57 -18.66 -26.80
CA PRO A 405 -1.53 -19.96 -27.47
C PRO A 405 -1.77 -19.81 -28.98
N LEU A 406 -0.98 -20.50 -29.80
CA LEU A 406 -1.18 -20.57 -31.25
C LEU A 406 -2.29 -21.58 -31.59
N VAL A 407 -2.28 -22.72 -30.91
CA VAL A 407 -3.23 -23.82 -31.13
C VAL A 407 -4.35 -23.76 -30.09
N TYR A 408 -5.58 -23.72 -30.56
CA TYR A 408 -6.80 -23.74 -29.76
C TYR A 408 -7.60 -25.02 -30.00
N GLY A 409 -8.59 -25.27 -29.14
CA GLY A 409 -9.42 -26.48 -29.21
C GLY A 409 -10.11 -26.67 -30.57
N ARG A 410 -10.55 -25.58 -31.20
CA ARG A 410 -11.16 -25.61 -32.54
C ARG A 410 -10.23 -26.18 -33.61
N ASP A 411 -8.93 -25.92 -33.50
CA ASP A 411 -7.94 -26.32 -34.50
C ASP A 411 -7.70 -27.84 -34.42
N LEU A 412 -7.66 -28.38 -33.20
CA LEU A 412 -7.54 -29.81 -32.95
C LEU A 412 -8.84 -30.59 -33.24
N ILE A 413 -10.01 -29.98 -32.99
CA ILE A 413 -11.31 -30.58 -33.34
C ILE A 413 -11.47 -30.70 -34.85
N ALA A 414 -11.01 -29.72 -35.62
CA ALA A 414 -11.08 -29.73 -37.08
C ALA A 414 -10.30 -30.91 -37.72
N VAL A 415 -9.29 -31.43 -37.02
CA VAL A 415 -8.49 -32.59 -37.45
C VAL A 415 -8.89 -33.90 -36.74
N GLY A 416 -10.07 -33.93 -36.10
CA GLY A 416 -10.69 -35.15 -35.61
C GLY A 416 -10.48 -35.47 -34.12
N ILE A 417 -9.79 -34.61 -33.35
CA ILE A 417 -9.68 -34.80 -31.89
C ILE A 417 -11.01 -34.47 -31.23
N LYS A 418 -11.59 -35.45 -30.53
CA LYS A 418 -12.86 -35.28 -29.81
C LYS A 418 -12.70 -34.37 -28.56
N PRO A 419 -13.69 -33.51 -28.25
CA PRO A 419 -13.70 -32.76 -26.99
C PRO A 419 -13.60 -33.68 -25.77
N GLY A 420 -12.76 -33.32 -24.80
CA GLY A 420 -12.59 -34.06 -23.54
C GLY A 420 -11.23 -33.82 -22.87
N PRO A 421 -10.93 -34.55 -21.78
CA PRO A 421 -9.66 -34.41 -21.04
C PRO A 421 -8.40 -34.57 -21.90
N ARG A 422 -8.44 -35.45 -22.92
CA ARG A 422 -7.35 -35.65 -23.90
C ARG A 422 -7.04 -34.37 -24.67
N LEU A 423 -8.05 -33.69 -25.20
CA LEU A 423 -7.89 -32.42 -25.91
C LEU A 423 -7.19 -31.38 -25.02
N GLY A 424 -7.62 -31.25 -23.77
CA GLY A 424 -7.00 -30.33 -22.80
C GLY A 424 -5.53 -30.68 -22.52
N ALA A 425 -5.18 -31.96 -22.42
CA ALA A 425 -3.80 -32.41 -22.24
C ALA A 425 -2.93 -32.11 -23.47
N LEU A 426 -3.44 -32.32 -24.68
CA LEU A 426 -2.75 -32.00 -25.93
C LEU A 426 -2.54 -30.50 -26.09
N LEU A 427 -3.54 -29.66 -25.77
CA LEU A 427 -3.39 -28.21 -25.79
C LEU A 427 -2.32 -27.72 -24.81
N ARG A 428 -2.25 -28.30 -23.60
CA ARG A 428 -1.17 -27.98 -22.64
C ARG A 428 0.20 -28.36 -23.18
N ARG A 429 0.36 -29.56 -23.76
CA ARG A 429 1.61 -30.01 -24.38
C ARG A 429 2.01 -29.12 -25.56
N ALA A 430 1.05 -28.76 -26.40
CA ALA A 430 1.27 -27.86 -27.53
C ALA A 430 1.74 -26.48 -27.05
N TYR A 431 1.13 -25.95 -25.99
CA TYR A 431 1.54 -24.67 -25.41
C TYR A 431 2.97 -24.72 -24.84
N GLU A 432 3.35 -25.75 -24.09
CA GLU A 432 4.74 -25.93 -23.63
C GLU A 432 5.73 -26.00 -24.81
N ALA A 433 5.39 -26.78 -25.84
CA ALA A 433 6.21 -26.90 -27.05
C ALA A 433 6.31 -25.57 -27.82
N GLN A 434 5.22 -24.80 -27.87
CA GLN A 434 5.23 -23.45 -28.40
C GLN A 434 6.22 -22.58 -27.63
N LEU A 435 6.18 -22.57 -26.29
CA LEU A 435 7.10 -21.78 -25.48
C LEU A 435 8.57 -22.19 -25.69
N ASP A 436 8.82 -23.45 -26.02
CA ASP A 436 10.14 -23.96 -26.40
C ASP A 436 10.57 -23.60 -27.83
N GLY A 437 9.66 -23.07 -28.65
CA GLY A 437 9.92 -22.71 -30.05
C GLY A 437 9.81 -23.88 -31.03
N ALA A 438 9.11 -24.95 -30.65
CA ALA A 438 8.92 -26.12 -31.53
C ALA A 438 8.13 -25.81 -32.81
N PHE A 439 7.32 -24.76 -32.78
CA PHE A 439 6.57 -24.23 -33.91
C PHE A 439 6.19 -22.76 -33.68
N THR A 440 5.90 -22.04 -34.77
CA THR A 440 5.52 -20.61 -34.75
C THR A 440 4.20 -20.31 -35.47
N THR A 441 3.60 -21.32 -36.11
CA THR A 441 2.33 -21.21 -36.84
C THR A 441 1.28 -22.16 -36.26
N VAL A 442 0.01 -21.92 -36.58
CA VAL A 442 -1.09 -22.80 -36.14
C VAL A 442 -0.97 -24.15 -36.85
N GLU A 443 -0.67 -24.14 -38.14
CA GLU A 443 -0.52 -25.31 -39.00
C GLU A 443 0.57 -26.25 -38.47
N ASP A 444 1.76 -25.71 -38.19
CA ASP A 444 2.88 -26.48 -37.65
C ASP A 444 2.58 -27.00 -36.25
N GLY A 445 1.85 -26.22 -35.44
CA GLY A 445 1.41 -26.62 -34.11
C GLY A 445 0.43 -27.78 -34.14
N VAL A 446 -0.57 -27.74 -35.03
CA VAL A 446 -1.51 -28.85 -35.24
C VAL A 446 -0.75 -30.09 -35.72
N ALA A 447 0.15 -29.95 -36.70
CA ALA A 447 0.97 -31.05 -37.18
C ALA A 447 1.87 -31.64 -36.09
N TRP A 448 2.44 -30.80 -35.22
CA TRP A 448 3.21 -31.23 -34.06
C TRP A 448 2.36 -32.07 -33.10
N VAL A 449 1.14 -31.60 -32.79
CA VAL A 449 0.21 -32.35 -31.93
C VAL A 449 -0.13 -33.72 -32.53
N MET A 450 -0.45 -33.78 -33.83
CA MET A 450 -0.77 -35.05 -34.50
C MET A 450 0.39 -36.07 -34.40
N ARG A 451 1.63 -35.62 -34.61
CA ARG A 451 2.82 -36.50 -34.46
C ARG A 451 2.96 -37.04 -33.05
N GLN A 452 2.73 -36.19 -32.05
CA GLN A 452 2.84 -36.56 -30.63
C GLN A 452 1.71 -37.48 -30.16
N ASP A 453 0.56 -37.41 -30.81
CA ASP A 453 -0.63 -38.21 -30.51
C ASP A 453 -0.50 -39.63 -31.06
N MET A 454 0.03 -39.79 -32.27
CA MET A 454 0.32 -41.10 -32.89
C MET A 454 1.37 -41.94 -32.12
N HIS A 455 2.20 -41.31 -31.31
CA HIS A 455 3.21 -42.00 -30.49
C HIS A 455 2.71 -42.34 -29.07
N ALA A 456 1.50 -41.95 -28.72
CA ALA A 456 0.89 -42.20 -27.40
C ALA A 456 -0.17 -43.32 -27.41
N GLU A 457 -0.57 -43.78 -28.61
CA GLU A 457 -1.31 -45.02 -28.87
C GLU A 457 -0.32 -46.14 -29.19
#